data_AF-F6EM72-F1
#
_entry.id   AF-F6EM72-F1
#
_cell.length_a   1.000
_cell.length_b   1.000
_cell.length_c   1.000
_cell.angle_alpha   90.00
_cell.angle_beta   90.00
_cell.angle_gamma   90.00
#
_symmetry.space_group_name_H-M   'P 1'
#
loop_
_entity.id
_entity.type
_entity.pdbx_description
1 polymer ?
#
loop_
_entity_poly.entity_id
_entity_poly.type
_entity_poly.pdbx_seq_one_letter_code
_entity_poly.pdbx_strand_id
1 'polypeptide(L)'
;MITEWLLGRGFAVDDPVVVPDGEAVGEAMRSALTQGCGVILTTGGTGLTPNDVTPQQTAELLDYEIPGVAEAIRRAGVAKVPTAILSRGLAGVSGHALIVNLPGSRGGVSDGLCVLDGILEHALDQIKGGGHGD
;
A
#
# COMPACT_ATOMS: atom_id res chain seq x y z
N MET A 1 4.34 13.79 2.36
CA MET A 1 4.66 13.06 1.12
C MET A 1 3.52 12.15 0.66
N ILE A 2 3.16 11.07 1.36
CA ILE A 2 2.04 10.20 0.92
C ILE A 2 0.72 10.99 0.86
N THR A 3 0.38 11.71 1.92
CA THR A 3 -0.80 12.58 1.99
C THR A 3 -0.82 13.62 0.87
N GLU A 4 0.29 14.34 0.68
CA GLU A 4 0.42 15.35 -0.38
C GLU A 4 0.28 14.73 -1.78
N TRP A 5 0.82 13.53 -2.00
CA TRP A 5 0.73 12.81 -3.26
C TRP A 5 -0.72 12.39 -3.56
N LEU A 6 -1.46 11.88 -2.56
CA LEU A 6 -2.87 11.56 -2.71
C LEU A 6 -3.73 12.82 -2.93
N LEU A 7 -3.53 13.87 -2.14
CA LEU A 7 -4.25 15.15 -2.29
C LEU A 7 -4.02 15.77 -3.67
N GLY A 8 -2.78 15.71 -4.18
CA GLY A 8 -2.42 16.21 -5.52
C GLY A 8 -3.14 15.49 -6.67
N ARG A 9 -3.76 14.34 -6.40
CA ARG A 9 -4.53 13.54 -7.36
C ARG A 9 -6.04 13.64 -7.13
N GLY A 10 -6.49 14.51 -6.23
CA GLY A 10 -7.91 14.75 -5.96
C GLY A 10 -8.56 13.75 -5.02
N PHE A 11 -7.79 12.92 -4.32
CA PHE A 11 -8.32 12.07 -3.25
C PHE A 11 -8.67 12.92 -2.03
N ALA A 12 -9.79 12.61 -1.37
CA ALA A 12 -9.99 13.00 0.02
C ALA A 12 -9.09 12.13 0.90
N VAL A 13 -8.31 12.76 1.78
CA VAL A 13 -7.33 12.06 2.62
C VAL A 13 -7.54 12.50 4.07
N ASP A 14 -7.82 11.53 4.94
CA ASP A 14 -7.87 11.75 6.38
C ASP A 14 -6.45 11.95 6.95
N ASP A 15 -6.37 12.42 8.19
CA ASP A 15 -5.08 12.57 8.87
C ASP A 15 -4.33 11.23 8.95
N PRO A 16 -3.00 11.21 8.70
CA PRO A 16 -2.22 9.98 8.83
C PRO A 16 -2.31 9.40 10.24
N VAL A 17 -2.70 8.13 10.32
CA VAL A 17 -2.74 7.39 11.57
C VAL A 17 -1.36 6.78 11.84
N VAL A 18 -0.75 7.14 12.98
CA VAL A 18 0.52 6.57 13.44
C VAL A 18 0.24 5.58 14.56
N VAL A 19 0.65 4.34 14.36
CA VAL A 19 0.45 3.25 15.32
C VAL A 19 1.76 2.51 15.60
N PRO A 20 1.87 1.82 16.75
CA PRO A 20 2.94 0.85 16.98
C PRO A 20 2.89 -0.30 15.96
N ASP A 21 4.02 -0.98 15.77
CA ASP A 21 4.07 -2.24 15.03
C ASP A 21 3.17 -3.31 15.67
N GLY A 22 2.69 -4.28 14.89
CA GLY A 22 1.83 -5.37 15.39
C GLY A 22 0.36 -5.22 15.02
N GLU A 23 -0.51 -5.79 15.85
CA GLU A 23 -1.98 -5.78 15.68
C GLU A 23 -2.56 -4.38 15.45
N ALA A 24 -1.94 -3.34 16.03
CA ALA A 24 -2.42 -1.97 15.88
C ALA A 24 -2.41 -1.51 14.41
N VAL A 25 -1.54 -2.07 13.57
CA VAL A 25 -1.53 -1.82 12.11
C VAL A 25 -2.76 -2.44 11.45
N GLY A 26 -3.08 -3.69 11.79
CA GLY A 26 -4.27 -4.38 11.28
C GLY A 26 -5.56 -3.68 11.69
N GLU A 27 -5.65 -3.25 12.95
CA GLU A 27 -6.81 -2.52 13.47
C GLU A 27 -7.00 -1.16 12.77
N ALA A 28 -5.93 -0.41 12.54
CA ALA A 28 -6.00 0.84 11.80
C ALA A 28 -6.50 0.63 10.35
N MET A 29 -6.00 -0.40 9.66
CA MET A 29 -6.47 -0.74 8.32
C MET A 29 -7.94 -1.18 8.33
N ARG A 30 -8.36 -2.01 9.30
CA ARG A 30 -9.75 -2.46 9.43
C ARG A 30 -10.72 -1.31 9.72
N SER A 31 -10.31 -0.37 10.56
CA SER A 31 -11.07 0.86 10.84
C SER A 31 -11.25 1.68 9.56
N ALA A 32 -10.17 1.91 8.81
CA ALA A 32 -10.23 2.63 7.53
C ALA A 32 -11.14 1.93 6.50
N LEU A 33 -11.07 0.61 6.39
CA LEU A 33 -11.98 -0.18 5.54
C LEU A 33 -13.44 -0.01 5.97
N THR A 34 -13.72 -0.05 7.28
CA THR A 34 -15.07 0.12 7.83
C THR A 34 -15.63 1.52 7.58
N GLN A 35 -14.76 2.53 7.53
CA GLN A 35 -15.11 3.91 7.17
C GLN A 35 -15.30 4.11 5.65
N GLY A 36 -15.12 3.07 4.84
CA GLY A 36 -15.30 3.12 3.39
C GLY A 36 -14.10 3.67 2.63
N CYS A 37 -12.90 3.63 3.22
CA CYS A 37 -11.68 4.06 2.55
C CYS A 37 -11.38 3.16 1.33
N GLY A 38 -11.24 3.77 0.15
CA GLY A 38 -10.96 3.04 -1.10
C GLY A 38 -9.47 2.80 -1.39
N VAL A 39 -8.57 3.49 -0.69
CA VAL A 39 -7.11 3.35 -0.85
C VAL A 39 -6.44 3.42 0.51
N ILE A 40 -5.71 2.38 0.87
CA ILE A 40 -4.93 2.32 2.12
C ILE A 40 -3.46 2.14 1.74
N LEU A 41 -2.63 3.12 2.11
CA LEU A 41 -1.18 3.06 1.96
C LEU A 41 -0.54 2.98 3.34
N THR A 42 0.21 1.92 3.60
CA THR A 42 1.03 1.82 4.82
C THR A 42 2.50 2.11 4.51
N THR A 43 3.27 2.52 5.50
CA THR A 43 4.72 2.74 5.37
C THR A 43 5.46 2.25 6.59
N GLY A 44 6.47 1.39 6.39
CA GLY A 44 7.21 0.75 7.49
C GLY A 44 6.73 -0.65 7.80
N GLY A 45 7.45 -1.36 8.69
CA GLY A 45 7.08 -2.70 9.14
C GLY A 45 7.17 -3.81 8.08
N THR A 46 7.82 -3.57 6.93
CA THR A 46 7.93 -4.54 5.82
C THR A 46 9.29 -5.26 5.76
N GLY A 47 10.20 -5.01 6.70
CA GLY A 47 11.56 -5.57 6.70
C GLY A 47 11.63 -7.02 7.18
N LEU A 48 12.78 -7.40 7.77
CA LEU A 48 13.06 -8.75 8.28
C LEU A 48 13.25 -8.78 9.81
N THR A 49 12.97 -7.68 10.51
CA THR A 49 13.05 -7.64 11.97
C THR A 49 11.85 -8.36 12.59
N PRO A 50 11.94 -8.80 13.87
CA PRO A 50 10.84 -9.48 14.55
C PRO A 50 9.53 -8.66 14.61
N ASN A 51 9.63 -7.33 14.57
CA ASN A 51 8.48 -6.43 14.63
C ASN A 51 7.97 -6.01 13.24
N ASP A 52 8.68 -6.35 12.17
CA ASP A 52 8.19 -6.11 10.82
C ASP A 52 7.03 -7.08 10.54
N VAL A 53 5.81 -6.70 10.90
CA VAL A 53 4.63 -7.56 10.73
C VAL A 53 3.52 -6.92 9.92
N THR A 54 3.75 -5.74 9.35
CA THR A 54 2.78 -5.06 8.47
C THR A 54 2.30 -5.97 7.33
N PRO A 55 3.15 -6.75 6.62
CA PRO A 55 2.68 -7.68 5.60
C PRO A 55 1.69 -8.72 6.13
N GLN A 56 1.93 -9.26 7.33
CA GLN A 56 1.05 -10.24 7.96
C GLN A 56 -0.30 -9.60 8.33
N GLN A 57 -0.27 -8.39 8.90
CA GLN A 57 -1.47 -7.63 9.22
C GLN A 57 -2.28 -7.27 7.97
N THR A 58 -1.59 -7.00 6.85
CA THR A 58 -2.25 -6.74 5.57
C THR A 58 -2.85 -8.02 4.99
N ALA A 59 -2.11 -9.14 4.98
CA ALA A 59 -2.56 -10.40 4.41
C ALA A 59 -3.90 -10.89 4.99
N GLU A 60 -4.12 -10.69 6.29
CA GLU A 60 -5.38 -11.06 6.97
C GLU A 60 -6.62 -10.27 6.50
N LEU A 61 -6.42 -9.15 5.79
CA LEU A 61 -7.48 -8.28 5.30
C LEU A 61 -7.72 -8.40 3.80
N LEU A 62 -6.81 -9.03 3.06
CA LEU A 62 -6.90 -9.12 1.60
C LEU A 62 -7.86 -10.24 1.19
N ASP A 63 -8.76 -9.92 0.25
CA ASP A 63 -9.51 -10.94 -0.49
C ASP A 63 -8.60 -11.63 -1.50
N TYR A 64 -7.73 -10.86 -2.15
CA TYR A 64 -6.69 -11.35 -3.04
C TYR A 64 -5.50 -10.40 -3.12
N GLU A 65 -4.32 -10.98 -3.37
CA GLU A 65 -3.08 -10.22 -3.60
C GLU A 65 -2.96 -9.76 -5.06
N ILE A 66 -2.16 -8.71 -5.27
CA ILE A 66 -1.67 -8.24 -6.56
C ILE A 66 -0.13 -8.29 -6.54
N PRO A 67 0.48 -9.49 -6.70
CA PRO A 67 1.93 -9.67 -6.54
C PRO A 67 2.76 -8.77 -7.45
N GLY A 68 2.28 -8.51 -8.68
CA GLY A 68 2.98 -7.68 -9.65
C GLY A 68 3.23 -6.23 -9.18
N VAL A 69 2.34 -5.66 -8.36
CA VAL A 69 2.53 -4.32 -7.78
C VAL A 69 3.63 -4.35 -6.71
N ALA A 70 3.56 -5.31 -5.79
CA ALA A 70 4.59 -5.49 -4.76
C ALA A 70 5.98 -5.74 -5.37
N GLU A 71 6.06 -6.54 -6.43
CA GLU A 71 7.29 -6.79 -7.19
C GLU A 71 7.82 -5.54 -7.90
N ALA A 72 6.93 -4.75 -8.51
CA ALA A 72 7.32 -3.52 -9.16
C ALA A 72 7.91 -2.51 -8.17
N ILE A 73 7.30 -2.37 -6.99
CA ILE A 73 7.81 -1.51 -5.90
C ILE A 73 9.21 -1.97 -5.46
N ARG A 74 9.41 -3.27 -5.20
CA ARG A 74 10.74 -3.81 -4.87
C ARG A 74 11.76 -3.49 -5.97
N ARG A 75 11.40 -3.75 -7.23
CA ARG A 75 12.27 -3.54 -8.39
C ARG A 75 12.67 -2.07 -8.58
N ALA A 76 11.73 -1.14 -8.37
CA ALA A 76 12.02 0.29 -8.40
C ALA A 76 13.08 0.69 -7.35
N GLY A 77 13.00 0.12 -6.15
CA GLY A 77 13.99 0.34 -5.10
C GLY A 77 15.34 -0.33 -5.37
N VAL A 78 15.35 -1.55 -5.93
CA VAL A 78 16.59 -2.33 -6.20
C VAL A 78 17.55 -1.60 -7.14
N ALA A 79 17.03 -0.80 -8.08
CA ALA A 79 17.84 0.02 -8.97
C ALA A 79 18.76 1.01 -8.23
N LYS A 80 18.41 1.38 -6.99
CA LYS A 80 19.12 2.35 -6.15
C LYS A 80 19.74 1.72 -4.91
N VAL A 81 19.03 0.78 -4.29
CA VAL A 81 19.37 0.15 -3.00
C VAL A 81 19.18 -1.36 -3.13
N PRO A 82 20.24 -2.18 -3.22
CA PRO A 82 20.12 -3.62 -3.42
C PRO A 82 19.26 -4.34 -2.39
N THR A 83 19.25 -3.88 -1.13
CA THR A 83 18.45 -4.46 -0.05
C THR A 83 16.95 -4.21 -0.18
N ALA A 84 16.49 -3.37 -1.12
CA ALA A 84 15.07 -3.17 -1.37
C ALA A 84 14.34 -4.48 -1.74
N ILE A 85 15.05 -5.46 -2.30
CA ILE A 85 14.50 -6.79 -2.60
C ILE A 85 14.02 -7.54 -1.35
N LEU A 86 14.54 -7.19 -0.16
CA LEU A 86 14.20 -7.84 1.11
C LEU A 86 12.87 -7.35 1.70
N SER A 87 12.25 -6.31 1.12
CA SER A 87 10.93 -5.87 1.57
C SER A 87 9.88 -6.95 1.30
N ARG A 88 9.11 -7.28 2.33
CA ARG A 88 8.00 -8.23 2.28
C ARG A 88 6.65 -7.54 2.10
N GLY A 89 6.63 -6.25 1.76
CA GLY A 89 5.40 -5.49 1.55
C GLY A 89 4.47 -6.17 0.54
N LEU A 90 3.18 -6.17 0.83
CA LEU A 90 2.13 -6.69 -0.03
C LEU A 90 1.37 -5.56 -0.73
N ALA A 91 0.68 -5.92 -1.80
CA ALA A 91 -0.34 -5.12 -2.43
C ALA A 91 -1.52 -6.04 -2.73
N GLY A 92 -2.75 -5.57 -2.57
CA GLY A 92 -3.93 -6.40 -2.77
C GLY A 92 -5.23 -5.63 -2.62
N VAL A 93 -6.33 -6.35 -2.77
CA VAL A 93 -7.70 -5.79 -2.69
C VAL A 93 -8.43 -6.37 -1.49
N SER A 94 -9.22 -5.52 -0.82
CA SER A 94 -10.15 -5.86 0.26
C SER A 94 -11.49 -5.20 -0.01
N GLY A 95 -12.49 -5.98 -0.41
CA GLY A 95 -13.77 -5.48 -0.91
C GLY A 95 -13.59 -4.53 -2.10
N HIS A 96 -13.84 -3.24 -1.86
CA HIS A 96 -13.67 -2.18 -2.85
C HIS A 96 -12.42 -1.31 -2.63
N ALA A 97 -11.52 -1.72 -1.74
CA ALA A 97 -10.33 -0.97 -1.36
C ALA A 97 -9.05 -1.60 -1.89
N LEU A 98 -8.14 -0.76 -2.37
CA LEU A 98 -6.76 -1.14 -2.67
C LEU A 98 -5.89 -0.91 -1.43
N ILE A 99 -5.14 -1.93 -1.00
CA ILE A 99 -4.16 -1.83 0.08
C ILE A 99 -2.76 -2.03 -0.48
N VAL A 100 -1.81 -1.13 -0.18
CA VAL A 100 -0.41 -1.24 -0.60
C VAL A 100 0.54 -0.91 0.55
N ASN A 101 1.48 -1.82 0.82
CA ASN A 101 2.56 -1.58 1.78
C ASN A 101 3.76 -0.93 1.09
N LEU A 102 4.17 0.24 1.58
CA LEU A 102 5.37 0.93 1.14
C LEU A 102 6.53 0.71 2.13
N PRO A 103 7.80 0.76 1.67
CA PRO A 103 8.94 0.70 2.57
C PRO A 103 8.98 1.87 3.55
N GLY A 104 9.57 1.69 4.73
CA GLY A 104 9.63 2.75 5.76
C GLY A 104 10.61 3.90 5.49
N SER A 105 11.49 3.78 4.50
CA SER A 105 12.44 4.85 4.16
C SER A 105 11.81 5.86 3.21
N ARG A 106 12.14 7.14 3.35
CA ARG A 106 11.63 8.20 2.45
C ARG A 106 11.88 7.89 0.97
N GLY A 107 13.05 7.35 0.63
CA GLY A 107 13.39 6.93 -0.72
C GLY A 107 12.49 5.78 -1.20
N GLY A 108 12.30 4.75 -0.37
CA GLY A 108 11.45 3.62 -0.73
C GLY A 108 9.96 3.98 -0.86
N VAL A 109 9.45 4.90 -0.04
CA VAL A 109 8.11 5.46 -0.23
C VAL A 109 8.03 6.18 -1.58
N SER A 110 9.03 7.02 -1.93
CA SER A 110 9.05 7.73 -3.22
C SER A 110 9.10 6.77 -4.41
N ASP A 111 9.87 5.69 -4.31
CA ASP A 111 9.95 4.66 -5.35
C ASP A 111 8.61 3.93 -5.51
N GLY A 112 7.95 3.61 -4.40
CA GLY A 112 6.64 2.98 -4.44
C GLY A 112 5.54 3.89 -4.99
N LEU A 113 5.50 5.17 -4.61
CA LEU A 113 4.55 6.12 -5.17
C LEU A 113 4.75 6.32 -6.69
N CYS A 114 5.99 6.30 -7.18
CA CYS A 114 6.30 6.35 -8.62
C CYS A 114 5.74 5.13 -9.38
N VAL A 115 5.73 3.95 -8.77
CA VAL A 115 5.06 2.78 -9.35
C VAL A 115 3.54 2.98 -9.37
N LEU A 116 2.97 3.52 -8.29
CA LEU A 116 1.53 3.76 -8.19
C LEU A 116 1.03 4.88 -9.12
N ASP A 117 1.90 5.83 -9.51
CA ASP A 117 1.56 6.92 -10.44
C ASP A 117 0.93 6.43 -11.74
N GLY A 118 1.36 5.27 -12.24
CA GLY A 118 0.90 4.72 -13.51
C GLY A 118 -0.32 3.81 -13.43
N ILE A 119 -0.79 3.46 -12.23
CA ILE A 119 -1.79 2.38 -12.07
C ILE A 119 -2.92 2.69 -11.09
N LEU A 120 -2.78 3.66 -10.19
CA LEU A 120 -3.70 3.81 -9.05
C LEU A 120 -5.15 4.02 -9.51
N GLU A 121 -5.40 5.01 -10.36
CA GLU A 121 -6.75 5.37 -10.81
C GLU A 121 -7.40 4.20 -11.56
N HIS A 122 -6.68 3.59 -12.49
CA HIS A 122 -7.17 2.46 -13.26
C HIS A 122 -7.51 1.25 -12.36
N ALA A 123 -6.65 0.94 -11.39
CA ALA A 123 -6.91 -0.12 -10.42
C ALA A 123 -8.19 0.14 -9.63
N LEU A 124 -8.40 1.38 -9.17
CA LEU A 124 -9.60 1.75 -8.42
C LEU A 124 -10.87 1.70 -9.26
N ASP A 125 -10.80 2.10 -10.53
CA ASP A 125 -11.92 1.98 -11.45
C ASP A 125 -12.31 0.52 -11.65
N GLN A 126 -11.33 -0.37 -11.86
CA GLN A 126 -11.57 -1.81 -11.98
C GLN A 126 -12.18 -2.41 -10.70
N ILE A 127 -11.63 -2.08 -9.53
CA ILE A 127 -12.10 -2.59 -8.23
C ILE A 127 -13.56 -2.16 -7.95
N LYS A 128 -13.97 -0.98 -8.39
CA LYS A 128 -15.36 -0.49 -8.27
C LYS A 128 -16.34 -1.15 -9.25
N GLY A 129 -15.87 -2.07 -10.09
CA GLY A 129 -16.69 -2.71 -11.13
C GLY A 129 -16.76 -1.90 -12.42
N GLY A 130 -15.85 -0.95 -12.62
CA GLY A 130 -15.62 -0.26 -13.89
C GLY A 130 -14.96 -1.18 -14.91
N GLY A 131 -15.73 -2.14 -15.43
CA GLY A 131 -15.38 -2.81 -16.66
C GLY A 131 -15.34 -1.77 -17.78
N HIS A 132 -14.19 -1.57 -18.40
CA HIS A 132 -14.19 -0.97 -19.72
C HIS A 132 -14.66 -2.03 -20.71
N GLY A 133 -15.77 -1.73 -21.39
CA GLY A 133 -15.94 -2.20 -22.74
C GLY A 133 -14.83 -1.56 -23.57
N ASP A 134 -13.89 -2.39 -24.01
CA ASP A 134 -13.12 -2.15 -25.22
C ASP A 134 -14.01 -2.41 -26.46
#